data_AF-A0A662ZCM2-F1
#
_entry.id   AF-A0A662ZCM2-F1
#
_cell.length_a   1.000
_cell.length_b   1.000
_cell.length_c   1.000
_cell.angle_alpha   90.00
_cell.angle_beta   90.00
_cell.angle_gamma   90.00
#
_symmetry.space_group_name_H-M   'P 1'
#
loop_
_entity.id
_entity.type
_entity.pdbx_description
1 polymer ?
#
loop_
_entity_poly.entity_id
_entity_poly.type
_entity_poly.pdbx_seq_one_letter_code
_entity_poly.pdbx_strand_id
1 'polypeptide(L)'
;MDGIKFINSKDIQNYLREIDYKLSSEQILFLILNNHFLTVDERIAALRELKETAPNDKLVSITNNFFEELVGIRLYDFIERYLDNLNRQIAFLKEEDKRFCYKLYGLSDSCKYELIGSFQNYENSHNRIEEESDCYNYVKMKKIPFEDAFDREYFRQKYMELPYAEAYIDKSLVLMDCFANDTNSKPQDHYTDCMYITIPLPFKKGDIVRFRASPWIEMTDKEKKSEYSVFHSYAPTEDSLHKYQGTDRSDMYYCGYRPKKHGVKLHEYNFFCFDIEYADSAELKGHNKRLKALSDVLKEKCKEHQA
;
A
#
# COMPACT_ATOMS: atom_id res chain seq x y z
N MET A 1 15.88 -10.20 -12.86
CA MET A 1 15.58 -9.20 -11.81
C MET A 1 15.59 -9.87 -10.45
N ASP A 2 16.20 -9.27 -9.41
CA ASP A 2 15.98 -9.69 -8.00
C ASP A 2 14.65 -9.09 -7.52
N GLY A 3 13.59 -9.90 -7.51
CA GLY A 3 12.26 -9.47 -7.07
C GLY A 3 12.11 -9.34 -5.55
N ILE A 4 12.95 -10.04 -4.77
CA ILE A 4 12.85 -10.08 -3.31
C ILE A 4 13.11 -8.68 -2.73
N LYS A 5 13.96 -7.87 -3.38
CA LYS A 5 14.25 -6.48 -2.96
C LYS A 5 13.00 -5.59 -2.85
N PHE A 6 11.90 -5.92 -3.53
CA PHE A 6 10.65 -5.15 -3.50
C PHE A 6 9.73 -5.51 -2.33
N ILE A 7 10.10 -6.45 -1.47
CA ILE A 7 9.32 -6.74 -0.26
C ILE A 7 9.64 -5.69 0.81
N ASN A 8 8.62 -5.07 1.39
CA ASN A 8 8.82 -4.00 2.38
C ASN A 8 9.51 -4.51 3.67
N SER A 9 9.18 -5.73 4.11
CA SER A 9 9.74 -6.40 5.30
C SER A 9 11.10 -7.05 5.07
N LYS A 10 12.10 -6.67 5.88
CA LYS A 10 13.44 -7.27 5.84
C LYS A 10 13.45 -8.74 6.27
N ASP A 11 12.59 -9.12 7.21
CA ASP A 11 12.53 -10.49 7.70
C ASP A 11 12.02 -11.45 6.63
N ILE A 12 11.00 -11.04 5.89
CA ILE A 12 10.49 -11.81 4.75
C ILE A 12 11.54 -11.88 3.64
N GLN A 13 12.23 -10.76 3.35
CA GLN A 13 13.31 -10.77 2.38
C GLN A 13 14.41 -11.78 2.72
N ASN A 14 14.89 -11.77 3.98
CA ASN A 14 15.93 -12.68 4.43
C ASN A 14 15.46 -14.13 4.38
N TYR A 15 14.25 -14.41 4.87
CA TYR A 15 13.67 -15.75 4.85
C TYR A 15 13.56 -16.33 3.44
N LEU A 16 13.04 -15.55 2.48
CA LEU A 16 12.91 -16.00 1.10
C LEU A 16 14.26 -16.28 0.45
N ARG A 17 15.30 -15.50 0.78
CA ARG A 17 16.67 -15.77 0.32
C ARG A 17 17.25 -17.03 0.99
N GLU A 18 16.98 -17.24 2.27
CA GLU A 18 17.44 -18.43 3.02
C GLU A 18 16.86 -19.73 2.45
N ILE A 19 15.59 -19.74 2.04
CA ILE A 19 14.95 -20.91 1.42
C ILE A 19 15.16 -21.01 -0.10
N ASP A 20 15.99 -20.13 -0.67
CA ASP A 20 16.22 -19.97 -2.11
C ASP A 20 14.92 -19.85 -2.95
N TYR A 21 13.92 -19.14 -2.42
CA TYR A 21 12.62 -19.00 -3.07
C TYR A 21 12.75 -18.22 -4.38
N LYS A 22 12.15 -18.75 -5.45
CA LYS A 22 12.12 -18.10 -6.77
C LYS A 22 10.74 -17.49 -7.00
N LEU A 23 10.70 -16.16 -7.08
CA LEU A 23 9.47 -15.43 -7.37
C LEU A 23 9.08 -15.60 -8.84
N SER A 24 7.79 -15.82 -9.09
CA SER A 24 7.19 -15.73 -10.43
C SER A 24 7.08 -14.28 -10.90
N SER A 25 6.93 -14.07 -12.21
CA SER A 25 6.76 -12.72 -12.79
C SER A 25 5.56 -11.97 -12.19
N GLU A 26 4.47 -12.67 -11.88
CA GLU A 26 3.27 -12.08 -11.25
C GLU A 26 3.52 -11.68 -9.80
N GLN A 27 4.27 -12.49 -9.06
CA GLN A 27 4.69 -12.16 -7.69
C GLN A 27 5.60 -10.91 -7.71
N ILE A 28 6.52 -10.82 -8.66
CA ILE A 28 7.39 -9.64 -8.79
C ILE A 28 6.57 -8.39 -9.16
N LEU A 29 5.66 -8.50 -10.14
CA LEU A 29 4.73 -7.42 -10.51
C LEU A 29 3.95 -6.94 -9.28
N PHE A 30 3.34 -7.87 -8.55
CA PHE A 30 2.57 -7.55 -7.35
C PHE A 30 3.40 -6.82 -6.30
N LEU A 31 4.64 -7.30 -6.05
CA LEU A 31 5.54 -6.68 -5.08
C LEU A 31 5.99 -5.27 -5.50
N ILE A 32 6.27 -5.03 -6.78
CA ILE A 32 6.63 -3.69 -7.28
C ILE A 32 5.47 -2.70 -7.04
N LEU A 33 4.24 -3.10 -7.36
CA LEU A 33 3.07 -2.25 -7.27
C LEU A 33 2.63 -1.97 -5.83
N ASN A 34 2.88 -2.91 -4.91
CA ASN A 34 2.57 -2.76 -3.48
C ASN A 34 3.78 -2.32 -2.63
N ASN A 35 4.93 -2.06 -3.25
CA ASN A 35 6.05 -1.48 -2.53
C ASN A 35 5.77 0.00 -2.32
N HIS A 36 5.47 0.35 -1.07
CA HIS A 36 5.23 1.73 -0.73
C HIS A 36 6.52 2.53 -0.90
N PHE A 37 7.67 2.05 -0.42
CA PHE A 37 8.96 2.76 -0.42
C PHE A 37 9.54 3.12 -1.81
N LEU A 38 9.04 2.56 -2.90
CA LEU A 38 9.44 2.98 -4.25
C LEU A 38 8.86 4.35 -4.57
N THR A 39 9.72 5.22 -5.09
CA THR A 39 9.29 6.42 -5.83
C THR A 39 8.57 6.02 -7.11
N VAL A 40 7.80 6.94 -7.69
CA VAL A 40 7.14 6.72 -8.99
C VAL A 40 8.15 6.37 -10.07
N ASP A 41 9.30 7.06 -10.13
CA ASP A 41 10.33 6.80 -11.14
C ASP A 41 10.99 5.43 -10.94
N GLU A 42 11.29 5.04 -9.71
CA GLU A 42 11.81 3.70 -9.41
C GLU A 42 10.79 2.60 -9.74
N ARG A 43 9.50 2.85 -9.50
CA ARG A 43 8.41 1.93 -9.87
C ARG A 43 8.34 1.76 -11.38
N ILE A 44 8.37 2.85 -12.13
CA ILE A 44 8.40 2.81 -13.61
C ILE A 44 9.63 2.04 -14.10
N ALA A 45 10.81 2.31 -13.54
CA ALA A 45 12.04 1.61 -13.91
C ALA A 45 11.95 0.12 -13.60
N ALA A 46 11.44 -0.27 -12.43
CA ALA A 46 11.26 -1.66 -12.04
C ALA A 46 10.26 -2.40 -12.94
N LEU A 47 9.14 -1.76 -13.32
CA LEU A 47 8.17 -2.35 -14.25
C LEU A 47 8.77 -2.54 -15.65
N ARG A 48 9.61 -1.62 -16.13
CA ARG A 48 10.33 -1.77 -17.39
C ARG A 48 11.37 -2.90 -17.33
N GLU A 49 12.15 -2.99 -16.27
CA GLU A 49 13.11 -4.09 -16.05
C GLU A 49 12.37 -5.45 -15.99
N LEU A 50 11.22 -5.51 -15.31
CA LEU A 50 10.40 -6.73 -15.26
C LEU A 50 9.95 -7.13 -16.66
N LYS A 51 9.46 -6.18 -17.47
CA LYS A 51 9.05 -6.42 -18.85
C LYS A 51 10.21 -6.95 -19.72
N GLU A 52 11.42 -6.41 -19.55
CA GLU A 52 12.61 -6.83 -20.30
C GLU A 52 13.13 -8.22 -19.88
N THR A 53 12.97 -8.59 -18.60
CA THR A 53 13.62 -9.78 -18.03
C THR A 53 12.68 -10.97 -17.84
N ALA A 54 11.37 -10.76 -17.82
CA ALA A 54 10.37 -11.82 -17.65
C ALA A 54 9.68 -12.22 -18.96
N PRO A 55 9.22 -13.48 -19.08
CA PRO A 55 8.38 -13.91 -20.20
C PRO A 55 7.02 -13.18 -20.18
N ASN A 56 6.47 -12.92 -21.37
CA ASN A 56 5.17 -12.28 -21.55
C ASN A 56 4.00 -13.28 -21.37
N ASP A 57 3.93 -13.93 -20.22
CA ASP A 57 2.91 -14.92 -19.91
C ASP A 57 1.58 -14.28 -19.51
N LYS A 58 0.51 -15.07 -19.52
CA LYS A 58 -0.80 -14.65 -19.03
C LYS A 58 -0.77 -14.55 -17.51
N LEU A 59 -1.40 -13.50 -16.98
CA LEU A 59 -1.64 -13.33 -15.56
C LEU A 59 -2.75 -14.28 -15.11
N VAL A 60 -2.40 -15.35 -14.41
CA VAL A 60 -3.33 -16.36 -13.87
C VAL A 60 -3.77 -16.04 -12.45
N SER A 61 -3.05 -15.16 -11.74
CA SER A 61 -3.46 -14.65 -10.42
C SER A 61 -4.76 -13.86 -10.47
N ILE A 62 -5.13 -13.28 -11.62
CA ILE A 62 -6.33 -12.44 -11.74
C ILE A 62 -7.57 -13.32 -11.86
N THR A 63 -8.33 -13.44 -10.77
CA THR A 63 -9.46 -14.39 -10.69
C THR A 63 -10.81 -13.74 -10.36
N ASN A 64 -10.83 -12.46 -9.99
CA ASN A 64 -12.04 -11.77 -9.60
C ASN A 64 -12.85 -11.28 -10.80
N ASN A 65 -14.13 -11.67 -10.87
CA ASN A 65 -15.05 -11.35 -11.97
C ASN A 65 -15.37 -9.85 -12.11
N PHE A 66 -15.16 -9.03 -11.07
CA PHE A 66 -15.23 -7.57 -11.18
C PHE A 66 -14.18 -7.01 -12.15
N PHE A 67 -13.08 -7.75 -12.36
CA PHE A 67 -11.96 -7.42 -13.23
C PHE A 67 -11.91 -8.37 -14.45
N GLU A 68 -13.06 -8.82 -14.95
CA GLU A 68 -13.14 -9.78 -16.07
C GLU A 68 -12.33 -9.33 -17.30
N GLU A 69 -12.24 -8.02 -17.58
CA GLU A 69 -11.44 -7.48 -18.69
C GLU A 69 -9.92 -7.69 -18.54
N LEU A 70 -9.45 -8.02 -17.33
CA LEU A 70 -8.06 -8.31 -17.01
C LEU A 70 -7.79 -9.82 -16.87
N VAL A 71 -8.81 -10.66 -16.83
CA VAL A 71 -8.61 -12.11 -16.69
C VAL A 71 -7.84 -12.66 -17.89
N GLY A 72 -6.68 -13.25 -17.64
CA GLY A 72 -5.79 -13.77 -18.68
C GLY A 72 -5.09 -12.71 -19.52
N ILE A 73 -5.10 -11.44 -19.08
CA ILE A 73 -4.24 -10.39 -19.64
C ILE A 73 -2.77 -10.83 -19.60
N ARG A 74 -1.97 -10.44 -20.59
CA ARG A 74 -0.55 -10.75 -20.55
C ARG A 74 0.22 -9.75 -19.70
N LEU A 75 1.32 -10.19 -19.11
CA LEU A 75 2.19 -9.37 -18.27
C LEU A 75 2.54 -8.01 -18.92
N TYR A 76 2.92 -8.02 -20.19
CA TYR A 76 3.35 -6.80 -20.88
C TYR A 76 2.18 -5.83 -21.09
N ASP A 77 1.01 -6.34 -21.48
CA ASP A 77 -0.20 -5.53 -21.69
C ASP A 77 -0.65 -4.89 -20.37
N PHE A 78 -0.57 -5.63 -19.26
CA PHE A 78 -0.88 -5.10 -17.93
C PHE A 78 0.08 -3.96 -17.55
N ILE A 79 1.39 -4.18 -17.71
CA ILE A 79 2.41 -3.16 -17.41
C ILE A 79 2.20 -1.91 -18.27
N GLU A 80 1.93 -2.06 -19.56
CA GLU A 80 1.68 -0.93 -20.46
C GLU A 80 0.45 -0.13 -20.05
N ARG A 81 -0.67 -0.79 -19.73
CA ARG A 81 -1.89 -0.13 -19.23
C ARG A 81 -1.64 0.61 -17.93
N TYR A 82 -0.93 -0.01 -16.98
CA TYR A 82 -0.58 0.64 -15.72
C TYR A 82 0.26 1.89 -15.95
N LEU A 83 1.30 1.80 -16.78
CA LEU A 83 2.18 2.94 -17.09
C LEU A 83 1.44 4.05 -17.83
N ASP A 84 0.57 3.73 -18.79
CA ASP A 84 -0.27 4.71 -19.47
C ASP A 84 -1.19 5.44 -18.48
N ASN A 85 -1.88 4.70 -17.61
CA ASN A 85 -2.74 5.28 -16.58
C ASN A 85 -1.95 6.17 -15.61
N LEU A 86 -0.80 5.71 -15.11
CA LEU A 86 0.04 6.50 -14.21
C LEU A 86 0.53 7.80 -14.87
N ASN A 87 0.96 7.73 -16.13
CA ASN A 87 1.36 8.92 -16.89
C ASN A 87 0.20 9.90 -17.07
N ARG A 88 -1.02 9.41 -17.34
CA ARG A 88 -2.22 10.25 -17.42
C ARG A 88 -2.56 10.90 -16.09
N GLN A 89 -2.47 10.17 -14.98
CA GLN A 89 -2.70 10.72 -13.64
C GLN A 89 -1.70 11.83 -13.29
N ILE A 90 -0.42 11.62 -13.60
CA ILE A 90 0.64 12.63 -13.41
C ILE A 90 0.42 13.83 -14.32
N ALA A 91 0.03 13.61 -15.58
CA ALA A 91 -0.28 14.69 -16.50
C ALA A 91 -1.47 15.52 -16.00
N PHE A 92 -2.55 14.87 -15.56
CA PHE A 92 -3.70 15.55 -14.97
C PHE A 92 -3.32 16.31 -13.69
N LEU A 93 -2.48 15.75 -12.82
CA LEU A 93 -1.98 16.46 -11.64
C LEU A 93 -1.25 17.75 -12.01
N LYS A 94 -0.48 17.76 -13.11
CA LYS A 94 0.35 18.89 -13.54
C LYS A 94 -0.37 19.85 -14.49
N GLU A 95 -1.50 19.45 -15.05
CA GLU A 95 -2.25 20.24 -16.00
C GLU A 95 -2.75 21.55 -15.37
N GLU A 96 -2.54 22.65 -16.10
CA GLU A 96 -3.04 23.96 -15.74
C GLU A 96 -4.51 24.11 -16.11
N ASP A 97 -5.38 24.13 -15.09
CA ASP A 97 -6.81 24.31 -15.26
C ASP A 97 -7.37 25.15 -14.12
N LYS A 98 -7.88 26.35 -14.47
CA LYS A 98 -8.44 27.33 -13.52
C LYS A 98 -9.70 26.85 -12.80
N ARG A 99 -10.28 25.73 -13.24
CA ARG A 99 -11.39 25.06 -12.54
C ARG A 99 -10.95 24.31 -11.30
N PHE A 100 -9.65 24.16 -11.10
CA PHE A 100 -9.08 23.43 -9.98
C PHE A 100 -8.19 24.34 -9.13
N CYS A 101 -8.00 23.94 -7.89
CA CYS A 101 -6.98 24.49 -7.02
C CYS A 101 -6.22 23.35 -6.33
N TYR A 102 -5.07 23.69 -5.79
CA TYR A 102 -4.17 22.76 -5.13
C TYR A 102 -4.18 23.04 -3.64
N LYS A 103 -4.36 22.00 -2.82
CA LYS A 103 -4.17 22.06 -1.36
C LYS A 103 -2.94 21.26 -0.98
N LEU A 104 -2.05 21.89 -0.22
CA LEU A 104 -0.85 21.25 0.29
C LEU A 104 -0.99 20.96 1.77
N TYR A 105 -0.59 19.77 2.15
CA TYR A 105 -0.51 19.36 3.54
C TYR A 105 0.86 18.78 3.85
N GLY A 106 1.50 19.25 4.90
CA GLY A 106 2.81 18.77 5.34
C GLY A 106 2.70 17.72 6.43
N LEU A 107 3.56 16.70 6.37
CA LEU A 107 3.75 15.68 7.40
C LEU A 107 5.18 15.78 7.92
N SER A 108 5.32 16.21 9.18
CA SER A 108 6.60 16.26 9.88
C SER A 108 6.82 14.95 10.63
N ASP A 109 7.55 14.96 11.75
CA ASP A 109 7.56 13.84 12.70
C ASP A 109 6.20 13.68 13.42
N SER A 110 5.32 14.69 13.28
CA SER A 110 3.91 14.55 13.63
C SER A 110 3.26 13.55 12.65
N CYS A 111 2.39 12.68 13.14
CA CYS A 111 1.72 11.70 12.25
C CYS A 111 0.38 12.22 11.72
N LYS A 112 0.23 13.54 11.60
CA LYS A 112 -0.95 14.19 11.08
C LYS A 112 -0.55 15.23 10.04
N TYR A 113 -1.30 15.26 8.96
CA TYR A 113 -1.09 16.24 7.91
C TYR A 113 -1.59 17.61 8.36
N GLU A 114 -0.71 18.60 8.32
CA GLU A 114 -1.01 20.00 8.62
C GLU A 114 -1.21 20.77 7.33
N LEU A 115 -2.25 21.59 7.25
CA LEU A 115 -2.50 22.41 6.05
C LEU A 115 -1.40 23.46 5.90
N ILE A 116 -0.65 23.40 4.81
CA ILE A 116 0.35 24.41 4.42
C ILE A 116 -0.34 25.58 3.73
N GLY A 117 -1.22 25.30 2.77
CA GLY A 117 -1.88 26.35 2.01
C GLY A 117 -2.74 25.86 0.85
N SER A 118 -3.30 26.83 0.13
CA SER A 118 -4.07 26.61 -1.11
C SER A 118 -3.49 27.47 -2.22
N PHE A 119 -3.34 26.89 -3.41
CA PHE A 119 -2.63 27.48 -4.54
C PHE A 119 -3.44 27.31 -5.82
N GLN A 120 -3.27 28.24 -6.75
CA GLN A 120 -4.05 28.26 -8.00
C GLN A 120 -3.51 27.30 -9.07
N ASN A 121 -2.24 26.94 -9.00
CA ASN A 121 -1.57 26.15 -10.03
C ASN A 121 -0.52 25.20 -9.45
N TYR A 122 -0.03 24.29 -10.31
CA TYR A 122 0.92 23.27 -9.89
C TYR A 122 2.27 23.89 -9.53
N GLU A 123 2.76 24.86 -10.32
CA GLU A 123 4.05 25.51 -10.12
C GLU A 123 4.16 26.23 -8.76
N ASN A 124 3.17 27.05 -8.39
CA ASN A 124 3.15 27.72 -7.09
C ASN A 124 3.10 26.72 -5.94
N SER A 125 2.38 25.61 -6.13
CA SER A 125 2.34 24.54 -5.14
C SER A 125 3.71 23.88 -5.00
N HIS A 126 4.35 23.55 -6.12
CA HIS A 126 5.68 22.93 -6.14
C HIS A 126 6.74 23.82 -5.48
N ASN A 127 6.77 25.11 -5.82
CA ASN A 127 7.70 26.08 -5.22
C ASN A 127 7.47 26.18 -3.70
N ARG A 128 6.21 26.13 -3.23
CA ARG A 128 5.93 26.10 -1.80
C ARG A 128 6.46 24.83 -1.13
N ILE A 129 6.42 23.67 -1.77
CA ILE A 129 6.98 22.44 -1.17
C ILE A 129 8.48 22.61 -0.93
N GLU A 130 9.19 23.21 -1.88
CA GLU A 130 10.62 23.51 -1.76
C GLU A 130 10.89 24.50 -0.61
N GLU A 131 10.07 25.55 -0.46
CA GLU A 131 10.18 26.50 0.67
C GLU A 131 9.97 25.84 2.05
N GLU A 132 9.21 24.75 2.11
CA GLU A 132 8.81 24.07 3.36
C GLU A 132 9.56 22.73 3.57
N SER A 133 10.57 22.42 2.75
CA SER A 133 11.27 21.12 2.78
C SER A 133 12.01 20.84 4.10
N ASP A 134 12.36 21.90 4.83
CA ASP A 134 12.99 21.80 6.15
C ASP A 134 11.97 21.52 7.28
N CYS A 135 10.69 21.78 7.03
CA CYS A 135 9.60 21.65 8.01
C CYS A 135 8.94 20.26 7.96
N TYR A 136 8.87 19.65 6.78
CA TYR A 136 8.09 18.45 6.53
C TYR A 136 8.90 17.37 5.82
N ASN A 137 8.75 16.12 6.27
CA ASN A 137 9.38 14.97 5.63
C ASN A 137 8.64 14.55 4.35
N TYR A 138 7.32 14.73 4.35
CA TYR A 138 6.44 14.43 3.22
C TYR A 138 5.39 15.52 3.05
N VAL A 139 4.96 15.74 1.81
CA VAL A 139 3.86 16.62 1.46
C VAL A 139 2.81 15.85 0.67
N LYS A 140 1.56 15.98 1.07
CA LYS A 140 0.38 15.54 0.33
C LYS A 140 -0.19 16.72 -0.44
N MET A 141 -0.18 16.62 -1.76
CA MET A 141 -0.77 17.58 -2.68
C MET A 141 -2.12 17.05 -3.17
N LYS A 142 -3.18 17.85 -3.06
CA LYS A 142 -4.49 17.54 -3.63
C LYS A 142 -4.86 18.54 -4.70
N LYS A 143 -5.08 18.10 -5.94
CA LYS A 143 -5.75 18.89 -6.99
C LYS A 143 -7.25 18.64 -6.88
N ILE A 144 -8.02 19.67 -6.52
CA ILE A 144 -9.46 19.56 -6.26
C ILE A 144 -10.26 20.60 -7.04
N PRO A 145 -11.53 20.31 -7.37
CA PRO A 145 -12.42 21.27 -7.99
C PRO A 145 -12.60 22.53 -7.15
N PHE A 146 -12.53 23.70 -7.79
CA PHE A 146 -12.75 25.00 -7.16
C PHE A 146 -14.22 25.42 -7.33
N GLU A 147 -14.96 25.59 -6.21
CA GLU A 147 -16.43 25.80 -6.21
C GLU A 147 -16.88 26.91 -7.19
N ASP A 148 -16.17 28.04 -7.21
CA ASP A 148 -16.54 29.21 -8.02
C ASP A 148 -16.36 28.99 -9.54
N ALA A 149 -15.68 27.92 -9.94
CA ALA A 149 -15.46 27.61 -11.35
C ALA A 149 -16.54 26.69 -11.95
N PHE A 150 -17.49 26.23 -11.14
CA PHE A 150 -18.61 25.39 -11.57
C PHE A 150 -19.94 26.06 -11.23
N ASP A 151 -21.01 25.62 -11.91
CA ASP A 151 -22.35 25.95 -11.44
C ASP A 151 -22.52 25.43 -10.00
N ARG A 152 -23.05 26.28 -9.11
CA ARG A 152 -23.06 26.01 -7.67
C ARG A 152 -23.96 24.85 -7.29
N GLU A 153 -25.09 24.69 -7.98
CA GLU A 153 -26.01 23.59 -7.75
C GLU A 153 -25.41 22.28 -8.26
N TYR A 154 -24.83 22.31 -9.46
CA TYR A 154 -24.07 21.20 -10.01
C TYR A 154 -22.93 20.76 -9.10
N PHE A 155 -22.08 21.69 -8.64
CA PHE A 155 -20.96 21.41 -7.75
C PHE A 155 -21.43 20.71 -6.47
N ARG A 156 -22.48 21.22 -5.81
CA ARG A 156 -22.99 20.62 -4.57
C ARG A 156 -23.54 19.21 -4.77
N GLN A 157 -24.23 18.95 -5.88
CA GLN A 157 -24.82 17.65 -6.16
C GLN A 157 -23.78 16.63 -6.65
N LYS A 158 -22.75 17.09 -7.34
CA LYS A 158 -21.83 16.26 -8.12
C LYS A 158 -20.36 16.34 -7.69
N TYR A 159 -20.04 17.03 -6.59
CA TYR A 159 -18.66 17.21 -6.12
C TYR A 159 -17.85 15.90 -6.04
N MET A 160 -18.48 14.82 -5.55
CA MET A 160 -17.83 13.51 -5.42
C MET A 160 -17.58 12.80 -6.77
N GLU A 161 -18.24 13.24 -7.84
CA GLU A 161 -18.06 12.74 -9.20
C GLU A 161 -17.10 13.62 -10.02
N LEU A 162 -16.72 14.80 -9.49
CA LEU A 162 -15.79 15.69 -10.17
C LEU A 162 -14.36 15.12 -10.14
N PRO A 163 -13.55 15.42 -11.17
CA PRO A 163 -12.16 14.98 -11.19
C PRO A 163 -11.38 15.46 -9.98
N TYR A 164 -10.44 14.65 -9.51
CA TYR A 164 -9.48 15.06 -8.49
C TYR A 164 -8.18 14.27 -8.62
N ALA A 165 -7.10 14.83 -8.09
CA ALA A 165 -5.84 14.12 -7.94
C ALA A 165 -5.27 14.29 -6.53
N GLU A 166 -4.53 13.29 -6.09
CA GLU A 166 -3.76 13.28 -4.87
C GLU A 166 -2.37 12.74 -5.17
N ALA A 167 -1.34 13.42 -4.65
CA ALA A 167 0.04 13.04 -4.81
C ALA A 167 0.79 13.16 -3.49
N TYR A 168 1.75 12.27 -3.30
CA TYR A 168 2.65 12.23 -2.15
C TYR A 168 4.06 12.51 -2.63
N ILE A 169 4.70 13.51 -2.02
CA ILE A 169 6.01 14.02 -2.43
C ILE A 169 6.90 14.01 -1.19
N ASP A 170 8.14 13.55 -1.30
CA ASP A 170 9.10 13.64 -0.20
C ASP A 170 9.73 15.03 -0.10
N LYS A 171 10.47 15.29 0.98
CA LYS A 171 11.20 16.56 1.15
C LYS A 171 12.25 16.86 0.08
N SER A 172 12.64 15.86 -0.71
CA SER A 172 13.58 15.99 -1.83
C SER A 172 12.86 16.28 -3.15
N LEU A 173 11.55 16.60 -3.10
CA LEU A 173 10.67 16.87 -4.24
C LEU A 173 10.46 15.65 -5.14
N VAL A 174 10.69 14.44 -4.64
CA VAL A 174 10.49 13.19 -5.38
C VAL A 174 9.07 12.70 -5.19
N LEU A 175 8.42 12.37 -6.30
CA LEU A 175 7.06 11.83 -6.30
C LEU A 175 7.06 10.39 -5.79
N MET A 176 6.43 10.16 -4.64
CA MET A 176 6.30 8.84 -4.01
C MET A 176 5.10 8.06 -4.57
N ASP A 177 3.97 8.76 -4.73
CA ASP A 177 2.76 8.18 -5.27
C ASP A 177 1.83 9.23 -5.87
N CYS A 178 1.00 8.82 -6.81
CA CYS A 178 0.04 9.69 -7.48
C CYS A 178 -1.21 8.89 -7.86
N PHE A 179 -2.36 9.42 -7.49
CA PHE A 179 -3.66 8.90 -7.89
C PHE A 179 -4.50 10.05 -8.45
N ALA A 180 -5.15 9.83 -9.58
CA ALA A 180 -6.18 10.74 -10.05
C ALA A 180 -7.41 9.94 -10.47
N ASN A 181 -8.57 10.44 -10.06
CA ASN A 181 -9.85 10.07 -10.61
C ASN A 181 -10.18 11.14 -11.66
N ASP A 182 -9.71 10.95 -12.89
CA ASP A 182 -10.19 11.73 -14.03
C ASP A 182 -11.31 10.95 -14.73
N THR A 183 -12.13 11.63 -15.54
CA THR A 183 -13.28 10.99 -16.22
C THR A 183 -12.88 9.87 -17.19
N ASN A 184 -11.59 9.71 -17.49
CA ASN A 184 -11.03 8.71 -18.39
C ASN A 184 -10.20 7.63 -17.64
N SER A 185 -10.07 7.76 -16.31
CA SER A 185 -9.38 6.79 -15.49
C SER A 185 -10.29 5.57 -15.36
N LYS A 186 -9.82 4.41 -15.83
CA LYS A 186 -10.46 3.14 -15.51
C LYS A 186 -9.88 2.70 -14.18
N PRO A 187 -10.69 2.63 -13.11
CA PRO A 187 -10.21 2.20 -11.81
C PRO A 187 -9.52 0.82 -11.91
N GLN A 188 -10.03 -0.04 -12.78
CA GLN A 188 -9.56 -1.43 -12.95
C GLN A 188 -8.10 -1.56 -13.41
N ASP A 189 -7.53 -0.60 -14.13
CA ASP A 189 -6.21 -0.74 -14.79
C ASP A 189 -5.00 -0.71 -13.83
N HIS A 190 -5.21 -0.51 -12.51
CA HIS A 190 -4.12 -0.37 -11.54
C HIS A 190 -4.31 -1.12 -10.22
N TYR A 191 -5.42 -1.85 -10.05
CA TYR A 191 -5.66 -2.54 -8.78
C TYR A 191 -4.98 -3.90 -8.75
N THR A 192 -3.97 -4.05 -7.89
CA THR A 192 -3.46 -5.38 -7.49
C THR A 192 -4.47 -6.16 -6.65
N ASP A 193 -5.56 -5.53 -6.23
CA ASP A 193 -6.68 -6.13 -5.51
C ASP A 193 -7.37 -7.27 -6.28
N CYS A 194 -7.14 -7.35 -7.59
CA CYS A 194 -7.62 -8.42 -8.45
C CYS A 194 -6.68 -9.64 -8.48
N MET A 195 -5.43 -9.50 -7.99
CA MET A 195 -4.40 -10.52 -8.07
C MET A 195 -4.38 -11.41 -6.82
N TYR A 196 -4.42 -12.71 -7.06
CA TYR A 196 -4.20 -13.77 -6.09
C TYR A 196 -2.71 -14.13 -6.01
N ILE A 197 -2.04 -13.74 -4.92
CA ILE A 197 -0.60 -13.98 -4.76
C ILE A 197 -0.33 -14.70 -3.44
N THR A 198 0.45 -15.77 -3.48
CA THR A 198 0.94 -16.46 -2.28
C THR A 198 2.45 -16.49 -2.29
N ILE A 199 3.07 -15.97 -1.24
CA ILE A 199 4.53 -16.00 -1.04
C ILE A 199 4.77 -16.54 0.39
N PRO A 200 5.70 -17.50 0.58
CA PRO A 200 6.01 -18.03 1.90
C PRO A 200 6.42 -16.93 2.90
N LEU A 201 5.97 -17.08 4.15
CA LEU A 201 6.25 -16.12 5.23
C LEU A 201 7.01 -16.82 6.37
N PRO A 202 7.96 -16.12 7.05
CA PRO A 202 8.71 -16.70 8.16
C PRO A 202 7.90 -16.83 9.46
N PHE A 203 6.77 -16.13 9.56
CA PHE A 203 6.05 -15.95 10.82
C PHE A 203 5.26 -17.19 11.22
N LYS A 204 5.37 -17.56 12.50
CA LYS A 204 4.65 -18.67 13.11
C LYS A 204 3.65 -18.16 14.12
N LYS A 205 2.57 -18.92 14.30
CA LYS A 205 1.56 -18.64 15.33
C LYS A 205 2.22 -18.41 16.68
N GLY A 206 1.89 -17.29 17.31
CA GLY A 206 2.49 -16.85 18.56
C GLY A 206 3.66 -15.89 18.39
N ASP A 207 4.22 -15.66 17.19
CA ASP A 207 5.27 -14.66 17.02
C ASP A 207 4.76 -13.25 17.25
N ILE A 208 5.57 -12.40 17.87
CA ILE A 208 5.23 -10.99 18.05
C ILE A 208 5.78 -10.23 16.85
N VAL A 209 4.88 -9.57 16.12
CA VAL A 209 5.21 -8.82 14.90
C VAL A 209 4.77 -7.38 15.03
N ARG A 210 5.44 -6.52 14.26
CA ARG A 210 5.09 -5.12 14.07
C ARG A 210 4.72 -4.84 12.62
N PHE A 211 3.82 -3.89 12.40
CA PHE A 211 3.47 -3.41 11.06
C PHE A 211 4.37 -2.25 10.66
N ARG A 212 4.92 -2.32 9.45
CA ARG A 212 5.68 -1.25 8.83
C ARG A 212 4.79 -0.45 7.90
N ALA A 213 4.14 0.58 8.44
CA ALA A 213 3.30 1.48 7.64
C ALA A 213 4.14 2.29 6.65
N SER A 214 3.51 2.72 5.55
CA SER A 214 4.09 3.68 4.62
C SER A 214 4.36 5.00 5.32
N PRO A 215 5.55 5.60 5.17
CA PRO A 215 5.95 6.74 6.00
C PRO A 215 5.20 8.05 5.67
N TRP A 216 4.51 8.12 4.53
CA TRP A 216 3.65 9.26 4.14
C TRP A 216 2.15 9.01 4.36
N ILE A 217 1.73 7.85 4.88
CA ILE A 217 0.32 7.62 5.20
C ILE A 217 0.03 8.14 6.60
N GLU A 218 -1.04 8.92 6.73
CA GLU A 218 -1.48 9.42 8.02
C GLU A 218 -1.91 8.27 8.92
N MET A 219 -1.30 8.16 10.11
CA MET A 219 -1.68 7.17 11.10
C MET A 219 -2.49 7.82 12.21
N THR A 220 -3.71 7.33 12.43
CA THR A 220 -4.50 7.71 13.61
C THR A 220 -3.79 7.25 14.89
N ASP A 221 -4.02 7.95 16.02
CA ASP A 221 -3.44 7.57 17.31
C ASP A 221 -3.88 6.17 17.78
N LYS A 222 -4.99 5.64 17.23
CA LYS A 222 -5.47 4.28 17.46
C LYS A 222 -4.63 3.25 16.70
N GLU A 223 -4.20 3.58 15.48
CA GLU A 223 -3.34 2.73 14.65
C GLU A 223 -1.95 2.60 15.25
N LYS A 224 -1.35 3.72 15.73
CA LYS A 224 -0.05 3.72 16.43
C LYS A 224 -0.01 2.83 17.66
N LYS A 225 -1.05 2.91 18.51
CA LYS A 225 -1.18 2.07 19.71
C LYS A 225 -1.32 0.58 19.39
N SER A 226 -1.46 0.23 18.12
CA SER A 226 -1.74 -1.11 17.64
C SER A 226 -0.73 -1.60 16.60
N GLU A 227 0.44 -0.96 16.54
CA GLU A 227 1.57 -1.36 15.68
C GLU A 227 2.05 -2.78 15.97
N TYR A 228 1.85 -3.29 17.18
CA TYR A 228 2.30 -4.61 17.61
C TYR A 228 1.13 -5.59 17.75
N SER A 229 1.43 -6.86 17.45
CA SER A 229 0.44 -7.92 17.47
C SER A 229 1.11 -9.28 17.66
N VAL A 230 0.36 -10.24 18.20
CA VAL A 230 0.77 -11.65 18.18
C VAL A 230 0.18 -12.30 16.94
N PHE A 231 1.03 -12.67 16.00
CA PHE A 231 0.68 -13.34 14.75
C PHE A 231 -0.10 -14.63 15.05
N HIS A 232 -1.24 -14.81 14.39
CA HIS A 232 -2.04 -16.02 14.48
C HIS A 232 -1.90 -16.85 13.21
N SER A 233 -2.16 -16.23 12.06
CA SER A 233 -2.12 -16.83 10.73
C SER A 233 -2.19 -15.75 9.66
N TYR A 234 -2.05 -16.14 8.40
CA TYR A 234 -2.56 -15.39 7.27
C TYR A 234 -3.67 -16.21 6.59
N ALA A 235 -4.59 -15.54 5.91
CA ALA A 235 -5.59 -16.18 5.07
C ALA A 235 -5.47 -15.67 3.63
N PRO A 236 -5.63 -16.54 2.64
CA PRO A 236 -5.81 -17.96 2.73
C PRO A 236 -4.48 -18.63 3.05
N THR A 237 -4.57 -19.74 3.77
CA THR A 237 -3.56 -20.78 3.70
C THR A 237 -3.74 -21.55 2.39
N GLU A 238 -2.70 -22.30 1.97
CA GLU A 238 -2.75 -23.18 0.79
C GLU A 238 -3.99 -24.11 0.81
N ASP A 239 -4.36 -24.64 1.98
CA ASP A 239 -5.53 -25.52 2.16
C ASP A 239 -6.89 -24.81 1.97
N SER A 240 -6.93 -23.49 2.13
CA SER A 240 -8.16 -22.69 2.08
C SER A 240 -8.31 -21.90 0.78
N LEU A 241 -7.32 -21.97 -0.11
CA LEU A 241 -7.19 -21.24 -1.37
C LEU A 241 -8.46 -21.28 -2.24
N HIS A 242 -9.05 -22.47 -2.38
CA HIS A 242 -10.27 -22.70 -3.16
C HIS A 242 -11.51 -21.93 -2.65
N LYS A 243 -11.52 -21.49 -1.39
CA LYS A 243 -12.67 -20.78 -0.78
C LYS A 243 -12.68 -19.30 -1.10
N TYR A 244 -11.54 -18.76 -1.50
CA TYR A 244 -11.34 -17.32 -1.67
C TYR A 244 -11.17 -16.92 -3.15
N GLN A 245 -10.97 -17.90 -4.04
CA GLN A 245 -10.94 -17.70 -5.48
C GLN A 245 -12.19 -16.92 -5.98
N GLY A 246 -11.96 -15.78 -6.63
CA GLY A 246 -13.02 -14.94 -7.20
C GLY A 246 -13.56 -13.82 -6.30
N THR A 247 -12.97 -13.57 -5.13
CA THR A 247 -13.38 -12.51 -4.19
C THR A 247 -12.50 -11.24 -4.28
N ASP A 248 -12.94 -10.10 -3.71
CA ASP A 248 -12.25 -8.80 -3.80
C ASP A 248 -11.29 -8.55 -2.63
N ARG A 249 -10.04 -8.14 -2.92
CA ARG A 249 -9.05 -7.69 -1.91
C ARG A 249 -8.66 -8.69 -0.81
N SER A 250 -9.15 -9.93 -0.84
CA SER A 250 -9.35 -10.71 0.39
C SER A 250 -8.37 -11.85 0.62
N ASP A 251 -7.42 -12.05 -0.28
CA ASP A 251 -6.74 -13.33 -0.32
C ASP A 251 -5.34 -13.26 0.29
N MET A 252 -5.08 -12.32 1.19
CA MET A 252 -3.85 -12.24 2.00
C MET A 252 -4.09 -11.50 3.33
N TYR A 253 -5.14 -11.86 4.07
CA TYR A 253 -5.43 -11.28 5.37
C TYR A 253 -4.39 -11.66 6.40
N TYR A 254 -3.75 -10.65 6.97
CA TYR A 254 -3.12 -10.82 8.28
C TYR A 254 -4.19 -11.11 9.34
N CYS A 255 -3.96 -12.16 10.14
CA CYS A 255 -4.74 -12.43 11.34
C CYS A 255 -3.83 -12.44 12.57
N GLY A 256 -4.20 -11.67 13.59
CA GLY A 256 -3.43 -11.63 14.83
C GLY A 256 -4.09 -10.91 15.98
N TYR A 257 -3.55 -11.14 17.17
CA TYR A 257 -4.08 -10.57 18.40
C TYR A 257 -3.44 -9.24 18.71
N ARG A 258 -4.26 -8.21 18.91
CA ARG A 258 -3.81 -6.88 19.34
C ARG A 258 -4.18 -6.60 20.79
N PRO A 259 -3.35 -5.86 21.52
CA PRO A 259 -3.66 -5.49 22.89
C PRO A 259 -4.78 -4.43 22.93
N LYS A 260 -5.72 -4.60 23.86
CA LYS A 260 -6.76 -3.62 24.17
C LYS A 260 -6.57 -3.10 25.59
N LYS A 261 -7.34 -2.06 25.96
CA LYS A 261 -7.35 -1.52 27.34
C LYS A 261 -7.53 -2.64 28.37
N HIS A 262 -8.45 -3.58 28.08
CA HIS A 262 -8.72 -4.78 28.87
C HIS A 262 -8.55 -6.01 27.98
N GLY A 263 -7.46 -6.76 28.16
CA GLY A 263 -7.19 -8.00 27.42
C GLY A 263 -6.64 -7.81 26.00
N VAL A 264 -6.94 -8.78 25.15
CA VAL A 264 -6.50 -8.89 23.75
C VAL A 264 -7.70 -9.19 22.87
N LYS A 265 -7.69 -8.71 21.63
CA LYS A 265 -8.73 -9.02 20.64
C LYS A 265 -8.07 -9.62 19.41
N LEU A 266 -8.62 -10.75 18.92
CA LEU A 266 -8.28 -11.26 17.60
C LEU A 266 -8.81 -10.28 16.56
N HIS A 267 -7.93 -9.85 15.68
CA HIS A 267 -8.25 -8.97 14.58
C HIS A 267 -7.89 -9.64 13.28
N GLU A 268 -8.86 -9.68 12.38
CA GLU A 268 -8.67 -9.92 10.96
C GLU A 268 -8.51 -8.56 10.31
N TYR A 269 -7.39 -8.34 9.62
CA TYR A 269 -7.07 -7.08 8.97
C TYR A 269 -6.95 -7.26 7.47
N ASN A 270 -7.39 -6.23 6.73
CA ASN A 270 -7.12 -6.04 5.31
C ASN A 270 -5.72 -5.44 5.08
N PHE A 271 -4.72 -5.81 5.90
CA PHE A 271 -3.34 -5.34 5.72
C PHE A 271 -2.54 -6.38 4.95
N PHE A 272 -1.69 -5.91 4.03
CA PHE A 272 -0.75 -6.76 3.32
C PHE A 272 0.24 -7.40 4.31
N CYS A 273 0.25 -8.73 4.37
CA CYS A 273 1.15 -9.49 5.24
C CYS A 273 2.65 -9.34 4.84
N PHE A 274 2.96 -8.62 3.76
CA PHE A 274 4.34 -8.33 3.36
C PHE A 274 4.95 -7.09 4.04
N ASP A 275 4.15 -6.39 4.85
CA ASP A 275 4.58 -5.21 5.63
C ASP A 275 4.89 -5.54 7.10
N ILE A 276 4.82 -6.81 7.51
CA ILE A 276 5.10 -7.19 8.90
C ILE A 276 6.56 -7.60 9.10
N GLU A 277 7.13 -7.21 10.24
CA GLU A 277 8.48 -7.57 10.70
C GLU A 277 8.40 -8.17 12.10
N TYR A 278 9.40 -8.96 12.49
CA TYR A 278 9.55 -9.38 13.88
C TYR A 278 9.69 -8.15 14.78
N ALA A 279 8.94 -8.12 15.88
CA ALA A 279 9.04 -7.05 16.86
C ALA A 279 10.25 -7.28 17.76
N ASP A 280 11.05 -6.23 17.99
CA ASP A 280 12.04 -6.28 19.07
C ASP A 280 11.31 -6.25 20.42
N SER A 281 11.58 -7.26 21.23
CA SER A 281 11.00 -7.39 22.57
C SER A 281 11.33 -6.21 23.51
N ALA A 282 12.39 -5.45 23.21
CA ALA A 282 12.77 -4.22 23.91
C ALA A 282 11.88 -3.01 23.55
N GLU A 283 11.26 -3.00 22.37
CA GLU A 283 10.35 -1.95 21.91
C GLU A 283 8.95 -2.07 22.57
N LEU A 284 8.63 -3.24 23.13
CA LEU A 284 7.33 -3.52 23.76
C LEU A 284 7.13 -2.74 25.08
N LYS A 285 6.48 -1.58 24.97
CA LYS A 285 6.16 -0.67 26.07
C LYS A 285 4.66 -0.62 26.36
N GLY A 286 4.27 -0.10 27.54
CA GLY A 286 2.87 0.11 27.91
C GLY A 286 2.02 -1.16 27.85
N HIS A 287 0.86 -1.08 27.18
CA HIS A 287 -0.07 -2.19 27.02
C HIS A 287 0.47 -3.31 26.11
N ASN A 288 1.48 -3.03 25.26
CA ASN A 288 2.09 -4.04 24.37
C ASN A 288 2.92 -5.08 25.16
N LYS A 289 3.33 -4.79 26.40
CA LYS A 289 4.00 -5.79 27.27
C LYS A 289 3.18 -7.05 27.49
N ARG A 290 1.84 -6.95 27.43
CA ARG A 290 0.91 -8.09 27.59
C ARG A 290 0.99 -9.09 26.43
N LEU A 291 1.53 -8.69 25.28
CA LEU A 291 1.69 -9.58 24.12
C LEU A 291 2.70 -10.69 24.37
N LYS A 292 3.67 -10.49 25.28
CA LYS A 292 4.64 -11.52 25.68
C LYS A 292 3.94 -12.75 26.26
N ALA A 293 3.11 -12.56 27.29
CA ALA A 293 2.37 -13.65 27.91
C ALA A 293 1.45 -14.39 26.91
N LEU A 294 0.81 -13.66 25.99
CA LEU A 294 -0.01 -14.31 24.95
C LEU A 294 0.83 -15.09 23.95
N SER A 295 1.98 -14.54 23.54
CA SER A 295 2.94 -15.21 22.66
C SER A 295 3.38 -16.54 23.26
N ASP A 296 3.76 -16.54 24.54
CA ASP A 296 4.20 -17.74 25.26
C ASP A 296 3.10 -18.81 25.28
N VAL A 297 1.87 -18.45 25.67
CA VAL A 297 0.73 -19.37 25.72
C VAL A 297 0.42 -19.97 24.34
N LEU A 298 0.47 -19.17 23.27
CA LEU A 298 0.20 -19.66 21.91
C LEU A 298 1.32 -20.59 21.43
N LYS A 299 2.58 -20.26 21.74
CA LYS A 299 3.75 -21.09 21.39
C LYS A 299 3.74 -22.43 22.14
N GLU A 300 3.35 -22.45 23.42
CA GLU A 300 3.21 -23.68 24.21
C GLU A 300 2.14 -24.60 23.64
N LYS A 301 0.94 -24.07 23.34
CA LYS A 301 -0.14 -24.86 22.73
C LYS A 301 0.24 -25.46 21.39
N CYS A 302 1.04 -24.76 20.58
CA CYS A 302 1.54 -25.29 19.33
C CYS A 302 2.51 -26.47 19.51
N LYS A 303 3.31 -26.49 20.59
CA LYS A 303 4.22 -27.61 20.90
C LYS A 303 3.46 -28.86 21.33
N GLU A 304 2.39 -28.71 22.10
CA GLU A 304 1.56 -29.83 22.58
C GLU A 304 0.82 -30.56 21.44
N HIS A 305 0.57 -29.90 20.30
CA HIS A 305 -0.10 -30.51 19.14
C HIS A 305 0.86 -31.15 18.14
N GLN A 306 2.17 -31.09 18.39
CA GLN A 306 3.22 -31.66 17.53
C GLN A 306 3.94 -32.87 18.17
N ALA A 307 3.54 -33.24 19.40
CA ALA A 307 4.03 -34.40 20.15
C ALA A 307 2.96 -35.49 20.18
#